data_AF-A0AAU0TZM9-F1
#
_entry.id   AF-A0AAU0TZM9-F1
#
_cell.length_a   1.000
_cell.length_b   1.000
_cell.length_c   1.000
_cell.angle_alpha   90.00
_cell.angle_beta   90.00
_cell.angle_gamma   90.00
#
_symmetry.space_group_name_H-M   'P 1'
#
loop_
_entity.id
_entity.type
_entity.pdbx_description
1 polymer ?
#
loop_
_entity_poly.entity_id
_entity_poly.type
_entity_poly.pdbx_seq_one_letter_code
_entity_poly.pdbx_strand_id
1 'polypeptide(L)'
;MPKPLSEYARKRNFEVTSEPSDDSPTRSRSKALKFVIHKHDARNLHYDFRLELEGTLKSWAVPKGPSLDPKNKRLAVQVEDHPLGYARFEGSIPEGQYGAGDVIVWDQGIWQPHGDPRATYKDGKLKFTLVGEKLTGEWALVRTRLNGSGDKEQWLLIKEKDDIARPGDEYDIVEALPNSVISGKSVGAKRQPPRPSKSLSAKPKPTAPSSAIAAKINGKVIVAGVGISHPDRIVDNESGTQKIQVAQFYEAIADWILPHLKQRPVALLRCPEGISGEQFFQKHADQLAIPNIKQLVPGLDPGHAPLMEIDRVRALVGAAQMGTLEFHTWGATSDKIETPDRIVLDLDPDPALPWRSMLEATQMTLSVLDELGLQAFLKTSGGKGMHIIVPLARHADWDTVKAFAKAIAQFISRQLPERFTATMGPKNRVGKIFIDYLRNTRGGSTVSAYSARARPGLPVSVPISRDELSELKSAQQWTVGTIEQRLDGLKNDPWAGYKNRQRISHKMWVQLGVEEE
;
A
#
# COMPACT_ATOMS: atom_id res chain seq x y z
N MET A 1 5.10 4.33 -43.01
CA MET A 1 4.20 4.64 -41.88
C MET A 1 4.83 5.78 -41.09
N PRO A 2 4.10 6.84 -40.72
CA PRO A 2 4.65 7.87 -39.84
C PRO A 2 5.10 7.25 -38.51
N LYS A 3 6.20 7.74 -37.93
CA LYS A 3 6.69 7.24 -36.63
C LYS A 3 5.63 7.55 -35.55
N PRO A 4 5.28 6.61 -34.64
CA PRO A 4 4.22 6.79 -33.65
C PRO A 4 4.30 8.08 -32.81
N LEU A 5 5.50 8.62 -32.61
CA LEU A 5 5.76 9.81 -31.78
C LEU A 5 6.11 11.07 -32.59
N SER A 6 5.93 11.07 -33.92
CA SER A 6 6.27 12.23 -34.76
C SER A 6 5.43 13.47 -34.44
N GLU A 7 4.15 13.28 -34.13
CA GLU A 7 3.25 14.34 -33.64
C GLU A 7 3.71 14.89 -32.28
N TYR A 8 4.15 14.01 -31.38
CA TYR A 8 4.65 14.37 -30.05
C TYR A 8 5.89 15.25 -30.15
N ALA A 9 6.91 14.77 -30.87
CA ALA A 9 8.18 15.48 -31.05
C ALA A 9 8.00 16.82 -31.77
N ARG A 10 7.09 16.91 -32.75
CA ARG A 10 6.80 18.16 -33.48
C ARG A 10 6.21 19.25 -32.58
N LYS A 11 5.48 18.89 -31.52
CA LYS A 11 4.78 19.84 -30.64
C LYS A 11 5.64 20.33 -29.46
N ARG A 12 6.82 19.75 -29.20
CA ARG A 12 7.69 20.10 -28.05
C ARG A 12 9.00 20.71 -28.54
N ASN A 13 9.47 21.71 -27.79
CA ASN A 13 10.85 22.16 -27.88
C ASN A 13 11.63 21.65 -26.65
N PHE A 14 12.37 20.54 -26.81
CA PHE A 14 13.12 19.88 -25.74
C PHE A 14 14.32 20.68 -25.21
N GLU A 15 14.68 21.80 -25.85
CA GLU A 15 15.66 22.73 -25.29
C GLU A 15 15.04 23.62 -24.19
N VAL A 16 13.70 23.69 -24.13
CA VAL A 16 12.96 24.59 -23.23
C VAL A 16 12.09 23.81 -22.25
N THR A 17 11.43 22.74 -22.70
CA THR A 17 10.61 21.89 -21.82
C THR A 17 11.46 20.84 -21.11
N SER A 18 11.08 20.50 -19.87
CA SER A 18 11.67 19.38 -19.12
C SER A 18 11.03 18.03 -19.45
N GLU A 19 10.11 18.01 -20.42
CA GLU A 19 9.47 16.78 -20.91
C GLU A 19 10.47 15.86 -21.62
N PRO A 20 10.34 14.52 -21.45
CA PRO A 20 11.26 13.56 -22.04
C PRO A 20 11.11 13.40 -23.55
N SER A 21 12.23 13.24 -24.27
CA SER A 21 12.26 12.91 -25.70
C SER A 21 12.12 11.39 -25.97
N ASP A 22 11.96 11.02 -27.26
CA ASP A 22 11.74 9.64 -27.75
C ASP A 22 12.94 8.69 -27.48
N ASP A 23 14.16 9.23 -27.27
CA ASP A 23 15.40 8.44 -27.15
C ASP A 23 15.58 7.69 -25.82
N SER A 24 14.55 7.63 -24.96
CA SER A 24 14.61 6.91 -23.70
C SER A 24 14.51 5.38 -23.94
N PRO A 25 15.58 4.59 -23.75
CA PRO A 25 15.57 3.17 -24.08
C PRO A 25 14.70 2.42 -23.07
N THR A 26 13.44 2.18 -23.43
CA THR A 26 12.48 1.46 -22.58
C THR A 26 11.89 0.27 -23.32
N ARG A 27 12.75 -0.70 -23.67
CA ARG A 27 12.27 -2.05 -23.99
C ARG A 27 11.83 -2.74 -22.70
N SER A 28 10.55 -2.64 -22.38
CA SER A 28 9.93 -3.49 -21.37
C SER A 28 9.97 -4.95 -21.82
N ARG A 29 10.57 -5.83 -21.01
CA ARG A 29 10.45 -7.29 -21.11
C ARG A 29 9.25 -7.84 -20.32
N SER A 30 8.45 -6.98 -19.65
CA SER A 30 7.30 -7.43 -18.86
C SER A 30 6.04 -7.53 -19.73
N LYS A 31 5.26 -8.61 -19.53
CA LYS A 31 3.94 -8.78 -20.17
C LYS A 31 2.84 -7.88 -19.57
N ALA A 32 3.10 -7.22 -18.44
CA ALA A 32 2.15 -6.32 -17.79
C ALA A 32 2.19 -4.93 -18.44
N LEU A 33 1.04 -4.45 -18.91
CA LEU A 33 0.87 -3.14 -19.54
C LEU A 33 0.62 -2.07 -18.47
N LYS A 34 1.34 -0.95 -18.54
CA LYS A 34 1.22 0.14 -17.55
C LYS A 34 0.11 1.11 -17.91
N PHE A 35 -0.48 1.74 -16.89
CA PHE A 35 -1.26 2.95 -17.08
C PHE A 35 -0.74 4.06 -16.17
N VAL A 36 -1.03 5.29 -16.58
CA VAL A 36 -0.74 6.49 -15.79
C VAL A 36 -1.84 7.51 -16.02
N ILE A 37 -2.17 8.26 -14.98
CA ILE A 37 -3.07 9.41 -15.04
C ILE A 37 -2.29 10.61 -14.55
N HIS A 38 -2.10 11.61 -15.41
CA HIS A 38 -1.53 12.88 -14.98
C HIS A 38 -2.66 13.85 -14.65
N LYS A 39 -2.53 14.63 -13.58
CA LYS A 39 -3.37 15.81 -13.33
C LYS A 39 -2.61 17.02 -13.82
N HIS A 40 -3.21 17.76 -14.74
CA HIS A 40 -2.56 18.81 -15.50
C HIS A 40 -3.33 20.13 -15.35
N ASP A 41 -2.74 21.08 -14.65
CA ASP A 41 -3.24 22.44 -14.48
C ASP A 41 -2.71 23.33 -15.63
N ALA A 42 -3.23 23.07 -16.83
CA ALA A 42 -2.97 23.87 -18.02
C ALA A 42 -3.92 25.07 -18.08
N ARG A 43 -4.29 25.53 -19.29
CA ARG A 43 -5.38 26.53 -19.46
C ARG A 43 -6.67 26.14 -18.73
N ASN A 44 -6.97 24.85 -18.67
CA ASN A 44 -8.02 24.29 -17.83
C ASN A 44 -7.46 23.04 -17.14
N LEU A 45 -7.84 22.82 -15.89
CA LEU A 45 -7.53 21.60 -15.17
C LEU A 45 -8.16 20.39 -15.85
N HIS A 46 -7.36 19.38 -16.14
CA HIS A 46 -7.83 18.11 -16.70
C HIS A 46 -6.94 16.95 -16.24
N TYR A 47 -7.37 15.73 -16.54
CA TYR A 47 -6.66 14.51 -16.22
C TYR A 47 -6.30 13.78 -17.50
N ASP A 48 -5.01 13.62 -17.79
CA ASP A 48 -4.56 12.83 -18.93
C ASP A 48 -4.51 11.35 -18.55
N PHE A 49 -5.50 10.59 -18.98
CA PHE A 49 -5.57 9.14 -18.84
C PHE A 49 -4.75 8.46 -19.93
N ARG A 50 -3.82 7.56 -19.58
CA ARG A 50 -2.88 6.99 -20.54
C ARG A 50 -2.67 5.49 -20.33
N LEU A 51 -2.72 4.73 -21.42
CA LEU A 51 -2.50 3.28 -21.44
C LEU A 51 -1.28 2.93 -22.30
N GLU A 52 -0.36 2.12 -21.78
CA GLU A 52 0.71 1.53 -22.56
C GLU A 52 0.14 0.54 -23.58
N LEU A 53 0.37 0.79 -24.86
CA LEU A 53 0.02 -0.11 -25.95
C LEU A 53 0.96 0.15 -27.15
N GLU A 54 1.54 -0.94 -27.68
CA GLU A 54 2.45 -0.89 -28.84
C GLU A 54 3.70 -0.01 -28.65
N GLY A 55 4.21 0.06 -27.41
CA GLY A 55 5.43 0.79 -27.09
C GLY A 55 5.26 2.30 -26.95
N THR A 56 4.02 2.80 -26.98
CA THR A 56 3.69 4.19 -26.64
C THR A 56 2.60 4.25 -25.58
N LEU A 57 2.39 5.44 -25.01
CA LEU A 57 1.26 5.75 -24.16
C LEU A 57 0.12 6.33 -25.01
N LYS A 58 -0.91 5.52 -25.28
CA LYS A 58 -2.17 6.00 -25.86
C LYS A 58 -2.83 6.92 -24.85
N SER A 59 -3.22 8.12 -25.26
CA SER A 59 -3.47 9.21 -24.32
C SER A 59 -4.80 9.92 -24.58
N TRP A 60 -5.53 10.22 -23.50
CA TRP A 60 -6.80 10.92 -23.52
C TRP A 60 -6.89 11.98 -22.43
N ALA A 61 -7.26 13.20 -22.80
CA ALA A 61 -7.58 14.25 -21.84
C ALA A 61 -9.01 14.08 -21.32
N VAL A 62 -9.17 13.96 -20.00
CA VAL A 62 -10.43 13.78 -19.29
C VAL A 62 -10.70 15.03 -18.43
N PRO A 63 -11.49 16.01 -18.91
CA PRO A 63 -11.61 17.31 -18.24
C PRO A 63 -12.14 17.24 -16.80
N LYS A 64 -13.13 16.37 -16.55
CA LYS A 64 -13.71 16.16 -15.23
C LYS A 64 -13.03 15.05 -14.42
N GLY A 65 -11.95 14.48 -14.96
CA GLY A 65 -11.26 13.31 -14.40
C GLY A 65 -12.11 12.03 -14.34
N PRO A 66 -11.52 10.92 -13.87
CA PRO A 66 -12.23 9.66 -13.68
C PRO A 66 -13.35 9.79 -12.64
N SER A 67 -14.35 8.91 -12.70
CA SER A 67 -15.41 8.79 -11.68
C SER A 67 -15.58 7.33 -11.33
N LEU A 68 -15.84 7.04 -10.05
CA LEU A 68 -16.21 5.69 -9.62
C LEU A 68 -17.68 5.39 -9.84
N ASP A 69 -18.49 6.34 -10.33
CA ASP A 69 -19.90 6.14 -10.59
C ASP A 69 -20.12 5.56 -12.00
N PRO A 70 -20.69 4.36 -12.13
CA PRO A 70 -21.01 3.78 -13.43
C PRO A 70 -21.99 4.61 -14.27
N LYS A 71 -22.76 5.50 -13.64
CA LYS A 71 -23.67 6.44 -14.33
C LYS A 71 -22.91 7.61 -14.96
N ASN A 72 -21.72 7.95 -14.46
CA ASN A 72 -20.91 9.07 -14.94
C ASN A 72 -20.03 8.64 -16.11
N LYS A 73 -20.53 8.85 -17.33
CA LYS A 73 -19.75 8.68 -18.56
C LYS A 73 -18.83 9.88 -18.76
N ARG A 74 -17.54 9.75 -18.43
CA ARG A 74 -16.57 10.85 -18.50
C ARG A 74 -16.03 11.00 -19.92
N LEU A 75 -16.18 12.19 -20.50
CA LEU A 75 -15.58 12.52 -21.80
C LEU A 75 -14.06 12.39 -21.72
N ALA A 76 -13.48 11.64 -22.66
CA ALA A 76 -12.05 11.40 -22.81
C ALA A 76 -11.66 11.75 -24.25
N VAL A 77 -10.99 12.88 -24.46
CA VAL A 77 -10.62 13.35 -25.80
C VAL A 77 -9.25 12.81 -26.15
N GLN A 78 -9.14 12.06 -27.24
CA GLN A 78 -7.86 11.47 -27.62
C GLN A 78 -6.87 12.56 -28.05
N VAL A 79 -5.64 12.47 -27.55
CA VAL A 79 -4.51 13.35 -27.88
C VAL A 79 -3.36 12.53 -28.46
N GLU A 80 -2.28 13.19 -28.88
CA GLU A 80 -1.13 12.46 -29.42
C GLU A 80 -0.55 11.45 -28.42
N ASP A 81 0.02 10.37 -28.95
CA ASP A 81 0.72 9.37 -28.14
C ASP A 81 1.95 9.98 -27.47
N HIS A 82 2.31 9.47 -26.30
CA HIS A 82 3.48 9.94 -25.55
C HIS A 82 4.52 8.82 -25.42
N PRO A 83 5.82 9.16 -25.31
CA PRO A 83 6.86 8.16 -25.06
C PRO A 83 6.64 7.51 -23.69
N LEU A 84 7.05 6.25 -23.52
CA LEU A 84 6.91 5.55 -22.23
C LEU A 84 7.64 6.26 -21.08
N GLY A 85 8.73 6.97 -21.38
CA GLY A 85 9.45 7.80 -20.40
C GLY A 85 8.61 8.92 -19.81
N TYR A 86 7.57 9.37 -20.52
CA TYR A 86 6.63 10.39 -20.04
C TYR A 86 5.80 9.92 -18.84
N ALA A 87 5.68 8.60 -18.62
CA ALA A 87 4.83 8.05 -17.56
C ALA A 87 5.22 8.48 -16.14
N ARG A 88 6.44 8.99 -15.92
CA ARG A 88 6.93 9.43 -14.60
C ARG A 88 7.12 10.94 -14.51
N PHE A 89 6.70 11.69 -15.53
CA PHE A 89 6.98 13.12 -15.60
C PHE A 89 6.10 13.91 -14.62
N GLU A 90 6.76 14.68 -13.76
CA GLU A 90 6.13 15.74 -12.95
C GLU A 90 6.95 17.02 -13.08
N GLY A 91 6.28 18.15 -13.26
CA GLY A 91 6.97 19.42 -13.42
C GLY A 91 6.06 20.54 -13.90
N SER A 92 6.67 21.70 -14.12
CA SER A 92 6.00 22.86 -14.70
C SER A 92 6.44 23.00 -16.16
N ILE A 93 5.50 22.93 -17.09
CA ILE A 93 5.74 23.19 -18.52
C ILE A 93 5.71 24.72 -18.71
N PRO A 94 6.81 25.36 -19.19
CA PRO A 94 6.91 26.82 -19.26
C PRO A 94 5.81 27.47 -20.11
N GLU A 95 5.44 28.72 -19.77
CA GLU A 95 4.51 29.51 -20.57
C GLU A 95 4.99 29.65 -22.03
N GLY A 96 4.05 29.60 -22.98
CA GLY A 96 4.34 29.63 -24.41
C GLY A 96 4.69 28.26 -25.02
N GLN A 97 4.95 27.24 -24.20
CA GLN A 97 5.10 25.85 -24.67
C GLN A 97 3.73 25.17 -24.84
N TYR A 98 3.68 24.16 -25.71
CA TYR A 98 2.46 23.36 -25.90
C TYR A 98 2.15 22.58 -24.62
N GLY A 99 0.96 22.81 -24.04
CA GLY A 99 0.60 22.20 -22.76
C GLY A 99 1.22 22.91 -21.55
N ALA A 100 1.54 24.21 -21.64
CA ALA A 100 1.98 25.00 -20.48
C ALA A 100 1.05 24.82 -19.27
N GLY A 101 1.64 24.59 -18.10
CA GLY A 101 0.93 24.25 -16.88
C GLY A 101 1.73 23.34 -15.94
N ASP A 102 1.25 23.18 -14.71
CA ASP A 102 1.80 22.22 -13.76
C ASP A 102 1.23 20.83 -14.03
N VAL A 103 2.10 19.82 -14.08
CA VAL A 103 1.77 18.42 -14.31
C VAL A 103 2.25 17.59 -13.14
N ILE A 104 1.36 16.76 -12.59
CA ILE A 104 1.71 15.71 -11.61
C ILE A 104 1.17 14.35 -12.06
N VAL A 105 1.79 13.27 -11.59
CA VAL A 105 1.28 11.90 -11.71
C VAL A 105 0.23 11.69 -10.63
N TRP A 106 -1.04 11.79 -11.02
CA TRP A 106 -2.18 11.64 -10.11
C TRP A 106 -2.48 10.19 -9.77
N ASP A 107 -2.28 9.25 -10.68
CA ASP A 107 -2.39 7.81 -10.41
C ASP A 107 -1.49 7.03 -11.37
N GLN A 108 -1.07 5.84 -10.97
CA GLN A 108 -0.29 4.94 -11.81
C GLN A 108 -0.53 3.49 -11.39
N GLY A 109 -0.28 2.56 -12.32
CA GLY A 109 -0.36 1.14 -12.02
C GLY A 109 -0.29 0.28 -13.27
N ILE A 110 -0.91 -0.90 -13.19
CA ILE A 110 -1.06 -1.80 -14.34
C ILE A 110 -2.51 -1.85 -14.81
N TRP A 111 -2.69 -2.02 -16.10
CA TRP A 111 -3.99 -2.32 -16.68
C TRP A 111 -3.97 -3.69 -17.34
N GLN A 112 -5.07 -4.42 -17.18
CA GLN A 112 -5.24 -5.76 -17.72
C GLN A 112 -6.35 -5.72 -18.76
N PRO A 113 -6.03 -5.78 -20.07
CA PRO A 113 -7.05 -5.78 -21.12
C PRO A 113 -7.91 -7.03 -21.05
N HIS A 114 -9.22 -6.85 -21.25
CA HIS A 114 -10.14 -7.95 -21.48
C HIS A 114 -10.15 -8.28 -22.97
N GLY A 115 -9.43 -9.34 -23.34
CA GLY A 115 -9.22 -9.72 -24.74
C GLY A 115 -7.94 -9.13 -25.35
N ASP A 116 -7.81 -9.16 -26.68
CA ASP A 116 -6.65 -8.58 -27.36
C ASP A 116 -6.74 -7.03 -27.34
N PRO A 117 -5.82 -6.33 -26.66
CA PRO A 117 -5.84 -4.88 -26.57
C PRO A 117 -5.70 -4.18 -27.93
N ARG A 118 -5.04 -4.80 -28.92
CA ARG A 118 -4.88 -4.19 -30.25
C ARG A 118 -6.18 -4.17 -31.02
N ALA A 119 -6.86 -5.31 -31.07
CA ALA A 119 -8.15 -5.46 -31.73
C ALA A 119 -9.21 -4.56 -31.08
N THR A 120 -9.33 -4.63 -29.74
CA THR A 120 -10.34 -3.88 -28.98
C THR A 120 -10.13 -2.36 -29.02
N TYR A 121 -8.87 -1.90 -29.05
CA TYR A 121 -8.55 -0.48 -29.31
C TYR A 121 -8.94 -0.05 -30.73
N LYS A 122 -8.58 -0.85 -31.74
CA LYS A 122 -8.95 -0.57 -33.14
C LYS A 122 -10.46 -0.53 -33.34
N ASP A 123 -11.19 -1.40 -32.65
CA ASP A 123 -12.67 -1.45 -32.70
C ASP A 123 -13.33 -0.31 -31.90
N GLY A 124 -12.56 0.41 -31.07
CA GLY A 124 -13.05 1.54 -30.29
C GLY A 124 -13.76 1.14 -29.00
N LYS A 125 -13.52 -0.07 -28.48
CA LYS A 125 -14.15 -0.56 -27.25
C LYS A 125 -13.17 -1.37 -26.43
N LEU A 126 -12.46 -0.68 -25.55
CA LEU A 126 -11.56 -1.29 -24.58
C LEU A 126 -12.32 -1.57 -23.29
N LYS A 127 -12.25 -2.81 -22.81
CA LYS A 127 -12.61 -3.18 -21.43
C LYS A 127 -11.36 -3.67 -20.73
N PHE A 128 -11.19 -3.29 -19.48
CA PHE A 128 -9.97 -3.60 -18.74
C PHE A 128 -10.14 -3.45 -17.24
N THR A 129 -9.31 -4.17 -16.51
CA THR A 129 -9.14 -4.00 -15.06
C THR A 129 -7.97 -3.06 -14.79
N LEU A 130 -8.17 -2.04 -13.95
CA LEU A 130 -7.08 -1.23 -13.41
C LEU A 130 -6.66 -1.78 -12.05
N VAL A 131 -5.35 -1.79 -11.81
CA VAL A 131 -4.76 -2.02 -10.50
C VAL A 131 -3.74 -0.90 -10.28
N GLY A 132 -4.22 0.24 -9.77
CA GLY A 132 -3.39 1.39 -9.42
C GLY A 132 -3.52 1.80 -7.96
N GLU A 133 -2.79 2.85 -7.61
CA GLU A 133 -2.75 3.42 -6.26
C GLU A 133 -4.09 4.04 -5.84
N LYS A 134 -4.84 4.61 -6.81
CA LYS A 134 -6.16 5.21 -6.57
C LYS A 134 -7.28 4.48 -7.29
N LEU A 135 -7.14 4.26 -8.60
CA LEU A 135 -8.15 3.56 -9.39
C LEU A 135 -7.89 2.07 -9.38
N THR A 136 -8.92 1.32 -9.02
CA THR A 136 -8.94 -0.14 -9.09
C THR A 136 -10.28 -0.65 -9.62
N GLY A 137 -10.33 -1.92 -10.02
CA GLY A 137 -11.52 -2.57 -10.54
C GLY A 137 -11.70 -2.43 -12.05
N GLU A 138 -12.92 -2.65 -12.51
CA GLU A 138 -13.30 -2.80 -13.90
C GLU A 138 -13.69 -1.47 -14.57
N TRP A 139 -13.19 -1.25 -15.79
CA TRP A 139 -13.37 -0.02 -16.56
C TRP A 139 -13.59 -0.29 -18.04
N ALA A 140 -14.21 0.68 -18.71
CA ALA A 140 -14.38 0.69 -20.16
C ALA A 140 -13.99 2.05 -20.75
N LEU A 141 -13.32 2.00 -21.90
CA LEU A 141 -13.05 3.16 -22.74
C LEU A 141 -13.71 2.92 -24.11
N VAL A 142 -14.72 3.71 -24.44
CA VAL A 142 -15.56 3.50 -25.63
C VAL A 142 -15.53 4.73 -26.54
N ARG A 143 -15.11 4.54 -27.79
CA ARG A 143 -15.09 5.58 -28.82
C ARG A 143 -16.49 5.89 -29.29
N THR A 144 -16.82 7.16 -29.36
CA THR A 144 -18.13 7.63 -29.84
C THR A 144 -18.06 7.87 -31.35
N ARG A 145 -19.22 7.90 -32.02
CA ARG A 145 -19.36 8.30 -33.43
C ARG A 145 -19.64 9.80 -33.58
N LEU A 146 -19.58 10.57 -32.49
CA LEU A 146 -19.85 12.00 -32.49
C LEU A 146 -18.53 12.73 -32.80
N ASN A 147 -18.50 13.45 -33.90
CA ASN A 147 -17.40 14.37 -34.20
C ASN A 147 -17.55 15.58 -33.26
N GLY A 148 -16.56 15.80 -32.40
CA GLY A 148 -16.50 16.98 -31.54
C GLY A 148 -16.20 18.26 -32.30
N SER A 149 -15.91 19.33 -31.56
CA SER A 149 -15.33 20.55 -32.12
C SER A 149 -13.90 20.27 -32.63
N GLY A 150 -13.76 19.83 -33.88
CA GLY A 150 -12.49 19.54 -34.57
C GLY A 150 -12.25 18.05 -34.90
N ASP A 151 -11.10 17.74 -35.51
CA ASP A 151 -10.72 16.39 -36.03
C ASP A 151 -10.35 15.35 -34.94
N LYS A 152 -10.63 15.60 -33.65
CA LYS A 152 -10.20 14.71 -32.55
C LYS A 152 -11.26 13.66 -32.22
N GLU A 153 -10.84 12.40 -32.15
CA GLU A 153 -11.69 11.28 -31.72
C GLU A 153 -12.14 11.45 -30.27
N GLN A 154 -13.44 11.31 -30.03
CA GLN A 154 -14.04 11.37 -28.70
C GLN A 154 -14.28 9.97 -28.13
N TRP A 155 -13.88 9.77 -26.89
CA TRP A 155 -14.10 8.55 -26.13
C TRP A 155 -14.85 8.85 -24.84
N LEU A 156 -15.40 7.80 -24.23
CA LEU A 156 -16.00 7.83 -22.90
C LEU A 156 -15.23 6.87 -22.00
N LEU A 157 -14.68 7.39 -20.90
CA LEU A 157 -14.17 6.59 -19.80
C LEU A 157 -15.32 6.32 -18.82
N ILE A 158 -15.56 5.05 -18.55
CA ILE A 158 -16.73 4.58 -17.79
C ILE A 158 -16.25 3.56 -16.76
N LYS A 159 -16.65 3.75 -15.50
CA LYS A 159 -16.49 2.73 -14.46
C LYS A 159 -17.53 1.63 -14.67
N GLU A 160 -17.10 0.37 -14.70
CA GLU A 160 -18.02 -0.77 -14.75
C GLU A 160 -18.61 -1.05 -13.35
N LYS A 161 -19.76 -1.72 -13.31
CA LYS A 161 -20.44 -2.11 -12.07
C LYS A 161 -19.69 -3.28 -11.43
N ASP A 162 -18.88 -2.98 -10.42
CA ASP A 162 -18.17 -3.96 -9.59
C ASP A 162 -18.20 -3.51 -8.11
N ASP A 163 -17.49 -4.25 -7.26
CA ASP A 163 -17.44 -4.02 -5.82
C ASP A 163 -16.77 -2.70 -5.39
N ILE A 164 -16.13 -1.99 -6.33
CA ILE A 164 -15.41 -0.73 -6.10
C ILE A 164 -16.22 0.48 -6.59
N ALA A 165 -17.19 0.28 -7.47
CA ALA A 165 -18.06 1.33 -7.99
C ALA A 165 -18.82 2.06 -6.87
N ARG A 166 -18.95 3.40 -6.99
CA ARG A 166 -19.60 4.26 -5.99
C ARG A 166 -20.37 5.40 -6.65
N PRO A 167 -21.57 5.76 -6.15
CA PRO A 167 -22.30 6.94 -6.63
C PRO A 167 -21.46 8.23 -6.55
N GLY A 168 -21.56 9.08 -7.57
CA GLY A 168 -20.71 10.26 -7.71
C GLY A 168 -21.06 11.41 -6.76
N ASP A 169 -22.31 11.45 -6.31
CA ASP A 169 -22.79 12.31 -5.22
C ASP A 169 -22.25 11.87 -3.85
N GLU A 170 -22.02 10.58 -3.67
CA GLU A 170 -21.41 10.03 -2.46
C GLU A 170 -19.89 10.14 -2.42
N TYR A 171 -19.19 10.03 -3.54
CA TYR A 171 -17.71 10.04 -3.57
C TYR A 171 -17.14 10.52 -4.91
N ASP A 172 -16.57 11.73 -4.91
CA ASP A 172 -15.71 12.19 -5.99
C ASP A 172 -14.23 11.88 -5.65
N ILE A 173 -13.64 10.94 -6.39
CA ILE A 173 -12.26 10.51 -6.20
C ILE A 173 -11.24 11.59 -6.54
N VAL A 174 -11.55 12.48 -7.48
CA VAL A 174 -10.59 13.50 -7.93
C VAL A 174 -10.44 14.63 -6.92
N GLU A 175 -11.51 14.90 -6.16
CA GLU A 175 -11.50 15.81 -5.01
C GLU A 175 -10.93 15.15 -3.76
N ALA A 176 -11.28 13.88 -3.50
CA ALA A 176 -10.86 13.17 -2.29
C ALA A 176 -9.35 12.87 -2.27
N LEU A 177 -8.74 12.62 -3.43
CA LEU A 177 -7.34 12.25 -3.56
C LEU A 177 -6.63 13.15 -4.59
N PRO A 178 -6.46 14.46 -4.35
CA PRO A 178 -6.03 15.41 -5.38
C PRO A 178 -4.53 15.38 -5.67
N ASN A 179 -3.73 14.76 -4.81
CA ASN A 179 -2.27 14.84 -4.78
C ASN A 179 -1.59 13.80 -5.66
N SER A 180 -0.32 14.02 -5.98
CA SER A 180 0.53 13.08 -6.71
C SER A 180 0.73 11.78 -5.92
N VAL A 181 0.78 10.65 -6.64
CA VAL A 181 1.19 9.34 -6.07
C VAL A 181 2.71 9.17 -6.02
N ILE A 182 3.48 10.03 -6.71
CA ILE A 182 4.94 10.01 -6.70
C ILE A 182 5.49 11.01 -5.67
N SER A 183 5.10 12.28 -5.77
CA SER A 183 5.67 13.36 -4.94
C SER A 183 4.77 13.86 -3.81
N GLY A 184 3.50 13.44 -3.78
CA GLY A 184 2.51 13.97 -2.84
C GLY A 184 2.08 15.42 -3.10
N LYS A 185 2.60 16.08 -4.13
CA LYS A 185 2.27 17.47 -4.49
C LYS A 185 0.87 17.59 -5.09
N SER A 186 0.23 18.75 -4.96
CA SER A 186 -0.96 19.11 -5.75
C SER A 186 -0.59 20.21 -6.74
N VAL A 187 -1.16 20.14 -7.94
CA VAL A 187 -1.19 21.28 -8.87
C VAL A 187 -2.13 22.37 -8.34
N GLY A 188 -1.87 23.64 -8.67
CA GLY A 188 -2.72 24.78 -8.32
C GLY A 188 -2.57 25.36 -6.90
N ALA A 189 -1.66 24.83 -6.06
CA ALA A 189 -1.36 25.43 -4.76
C ALA A 189 -0.44 26.65 -4.93
N LYS A 190 -0.95 27.87 -4.69
CA LYS A 190 -0.14 29.10 -4.68
C LYS A 190 1.06 28.91 -3.73
N ARG A 191 2.29 28.98 -4.27
CA ARG A 191 3.55 28.94 -3.51
C ARG A 191 3.52 29.98 -2.39
N GLN A 192 3.50 29.54 -1.13
CA GLN A 192 3.93 30.39 -0.02
C GLN A 192 5.47 30.40 0.03
N PRO A 193 6.11 31.56 0.20
CA PRO A 193 7.56 31.62 0.34
C PRO A 193 7.98 30.99 1.68
N PRO A 194 9.18 30.38 1.75
CA PRO A 194 9.63 29.72 2.96
C PRO A 194 9.89 30.75 4.06
N ARG A 195 9.25 30.58 5.22
CA ARG A 195 9.60 31.32 6.44
C ARG A 195 10.88 30.73 7.05
N PRO A 196 11.82 31.57 7.54
CA PRO A 196 13.10 31.09 8.04
C PRO A 196 12.93 30.39 9.39
N SER A 197 13.35 29.13 9.48
CA SER A 197 13.44 28.40 10.73
C SER A 197 14.63 28.93 11.56
N LYS A 198 14.34 29.57 12.69
CA LYS A 198 15.35 29.92 13.70
C LYS A 198 15.94 28.64 14.30
N SER A 199 17.26 28.57 14.27
CA SER A 199 18.08 27.53 14.89
C SER A 199 17.91 27.52 16.41
N LEU A 200 17.47 26.40 16.98
CA LEU A 200 17.81 26.04 18.35
C LEU A 200 18.87 24.95 18.28
N SER A 201 20.10 25.38 18.46
CA SER A 201 21.28 24.57 18.64
C SER A 201 21.26 23.89 20.02
N ALA A 202 21.18 22.57 20.03
CA ALA A 202 21.79 21.72 21.04
C ALA A 202 21.97 20.33 20.44
N LYS A 203 23.20 20.00 20.02
CA LYS A 203 23.58 18.66 19.56
C LYS A 203 23.69 17.72 20.78
N PRO A 204 22.96 16.60 20.85
CA PRO A 204 23.44 15.45 21.58
C PRO A 204 24.49 14.74 20.71
N LYS A 205 25.66 14.48 21.28
CA LYS A 205 26.69 13.61 20.69
C LYS A 205 26.09 12.22 20.45
N PRO A 206 26.22 11.62 19.25
CA PRO A 206 25.87 10.23 19.06
C PRO A 206 26.93 9.35 19.73
N THR A 207 26.57 8.72 20.84
CA THR A 207 27.28 7.54 21.34
C THR A 207 26.89 6.35 20.47
N ALA A 208 27.80 5.96 19.58
CA ALA A 208 27.68 4.74 18.80
C ALA A 208 27.66 3.51 19.74
N PRO A 209 26.74 2.55 19.56
CA PRO A 209 26.98 1.20 20.04
C PRO A 209 28.00 0.50 19.12
N SER A 210 28.76 -0.37 19.78
CA SER A 210 29.98 -1.02 19.32
C SER A 210 29.86 -1.75 17.97
N SER A 211 30.82 -1.47 17.10
CA SER A 211 31.03 -2.13 15.82
C SER A 211 31.36 -3.62 15.99
N ALA A 212 30.41 -4.50 15.66
CA ALA A 212 30.76 -5.84 15.21
C ALA A 212 31.31 -5.71 13.78
N ILE A 213 32.58 -6.06 13.60
CA ILE A 213 33.29 -6.01 12.31
C ILE A 213 32.56 -6.93 11.32
N ALA A 214 31.79 -6.34 10.40
CA ALA A 214 31.17 -7.11 9.33
C ALA A 214 32.27 -7.63 8.40
N ALA A 215 32.43 -8.96 8.35
CA ALA A 215 33.39 -9.60 7.48
C ALA A 215 33.09 -9.23 6.02
N LYS A 216 34.08 -8.64 5.32
CA LYS A 216 34.00 -8.36 3.88
C LYS A 216 34.41 -9.61 3.12
N ILE A 217 33.52 -10.14 2.27
CA ILE A 217 33.85 -11.18 1.28
C ILE A 217 33.52 -10.60 -0.10
N ASN A 218 34.50 -10.57 -1.02
CA ASN A 218 34.39 -9.99 -2.36
C ASN A 218 33.82 -8.56 -2.39
N GLY A 219 34.23 -7.70 -1.45
CA GLY A 219 33.81 -6.29 -1.38
C GLY A 219 32.38 -6.05 -0.92
N LYS A 220 31.61 -7.10 -0.61
CA LYS A 220 30.26 -6.99 -0.04
C LYS A 220 30.30 -7.12 1.48
N VAL A 221 29.49 -6.32 2.16
CA VAL A 221 29.26 -6.44 3.60
C VAL A 221 28.30 -7.60 3.85
N ILE A 222 28.66 -8.52 4.75
CA ILE A 222 27.85 -9.70 5.06
C ILE A 222 27.03 -9.44 6.33
N VAL A 223 25.73 -9.73 6.26
CA VAL A 223 24.77 -9.70 7.39
C VAL A 223 24.05 -11.04 7.41
N ALA A 224 24.06 -11.77 8.52
CA ALA A 224 23.53 -13.13 8.66
C ALA A 224 23.95 -14.14 7.55
N GLY A 225 25.11 -13.96 6.92
CA GLY A 225 25.55 -14.79 5.78
C GLY A 225 24.98 -14.38 4.41
N VAL A 226 24.33 -13.21 4.31
CA VAL A 226 23.82 -12.61 3.08
C VAL A 226 24.68 -11.40 2.71
N GLY A 227 25.13 -11.33 1.46
CA GLY A 227 25.87 -10.18 0.96
C GLY A 227 24.97 -9.00 0.62
N ILE A 228 25.18 -7.88 1.30
CA ILE A 228 24.43 -6.64 1.12
C ILE A 228 25.06 -5.80 0.02
N SER A 229 24.28 -5.48 -1.03
CA SER A 229 24.70 -4.58 -2.11
C SER A 229 24.20 -3.16 -1.86
N HIS A 230 25.00 -2.16 -2.27
CA HIS A 230 24.73 -0.73 -2.00
C HIS A 230 24.39 -0.49 -0.51
N PRO A 231 25.27 -0.91 0.42
CA PRO A 231 24.98 -0.85 1.86
C PRO A 231 24.65 0.56 2.35
N ASP A 232 25.34 1.56 1.81
CA ASP A 232 25.23 2.97 2.21
C ASP A 232 24.02 3.69 1.61
N ARG A 233 23.23 3.01 0.76
CA ARG A 233 22.05 3.62 0.13
C ARG A 233 21.04 4.00 1.18
N ILE A 234 20.61 5.26 1.17
CA ILE A 234 19.56 5.78 2.05
C ILE A 234 18.21 5.13 1.69
N VAL A 235 17.57 4.55 2.69
CA VAL A 235 16.22 3.96 2.60
C VAL A 235 15.16 4.97 3.02
N ASP A 236 15.45 5.79 4.03
CA ASP A 236 14.59 6.86 4.50
C ASP A 236 15.40 8.13 4.74
N ASN A 237 15.01 9.21 4.06
CA ASN A 237 15.70 10.50 4.14
C ASN A 237 15.47 11.22 5.48
N GLU A 238 14.36 10.95 6.18
CA GLU A 238 14.06 11.60 7.44
C GLU A 238 14.96 11.08 8.57
N SER A 239 15.05 9.75 8.71
CA SER A 239 15.94 9.12 9.70
C SER A 239 17.41 9.04 9.24
N GLY A 240 17.68 9.14 7.93
CA GLY A 240 18.98 8.85 7.34
C GLY A 240 19.34 7.36 7.34
N THR A 241 18.36 6.47 7.58
CA THR A 241 18.60 5.03 7.69
C THR A 241 19.09 4.47 6.36
N GLN A 242 20.22 3.76 6.41
CA GLN A 242 20.84 3.10 5.27
C GLN A 242 20.34 1.66 5.10
N LYS A 243 20.49 1.11 3.89
CA LYS A 243 20.08 -0.25 3.56
C LYS A 243 20.75 -1.30 4.45
N ILE A 244 22.03 -1.13 4.78
CA ILE A 244 22.73 -2.03 5.69
C ILE A 244 22.11 -2.05 7.09
N GLN A 245 21.66 -0.90 7.58
CA GLN A 245 21.05 -0.78 8.90
C GLN A 245 19.68 -1.47 8.94
N VAL A 246 18.92 -1.46 7.84
CA VAL A 246 17.69 -2.26 7.72
C VAL A 246 17.99 -3.76 7.79
N ALA A 247 19.04 -4.20 7.10
CA ALA A 247 19.46 -5.60 7.13
C ALA A 247 19.91 -6.03 8.55
N GLN A 248 20.72 -5.19 9.21
CA GLN A 248 21.19 -5.40 10.59
C GLN A 248 20.03 -5.38 11.60
N PHE A 249 19.08 -4.46 11.44
CA PHE A 249 17.86 -4.43 12.25
C PHE A 249 17.14 -5.77 12.20
N TYR A 250 16.88 -6.30 10.99
CA TYR A 250 16.19 -7.57 10.85
C TYR A 250 16.99 -8.77 11.35
N GLU A 251 18.31 -8.74 11.26
CA GLU A 251 19.18 -9.72 11.92
C GLU A 251 19.04 -9.64 13.45
N ALA A 252 19.11 -8.44 14.02
CA ALA A 252 19.06 -8.21 15.46
C ALA A 252 17.71 -8.62 16.07
N ILE A 253 16.60 -8.37 15.38
CA ILE A 253 15.25 -8.73 15.86
C ILE A 253 14.78 -10.11 15.40
N ALA A 254 15.65 -10.91 14.78
CA ALA A 254 15.23 -12.14 14.10
C ALA A 254 14.49 -13.12 15.04
N ASP A 255 14.96 -13.27 16.27
CA ASP A 255 14.34 -14.14 17.28
C ASP A 255 12.94 -13.67 17.69
N TRP A 256 12.67 -12.37 17.58
CA TRP A 256 11.36 -11.76 17.86
C TRP A 256 10.40 -11.88 16.68
N ILE A 257 10.86 -11.60 15.45
CA ILE A 257 9.98 -11.57 14.26
C ILE A 257 9.71 -12.94 13.65
N LEU A 258 10.69 -13.86 13.64
CA LEU A 258 10.56 -15.16 12.98
C LEU A 258 9.41 -16.03 13.50
N PRO A 259 9.10 -16.07 14.82
CA PRO A 259 7.92 -16.78 15.32
C PRO A 259 6.60 -16.33 14.69
N HIS A 260 6.53 -15.10 14.18
CA HIS A 260 5.35 -14.54 13.52
C HIS A 260 5.34 -14.72 12.00
N LEU A 261 6.47 -15.05 11.38
CA LEU A 261 6.61 -15.27 9.93
C LEU A 261 6.61 -16.76 9.55
N LYS A 262 7.21 -17.60 10.41
CA LYS A 262 7.38 -19.02 10.14
C LYS A 262 6.03 -19.71 9.93
N GLN A 263 6.00 -20.66 8.98
CA GLN A 263 4.82 -21.40 8.53
C GLN A 263 3.70 -20.56 7.94
N ARG A 264 3.85 -19.24 7.78
CA ARG A 264 2.79 -18.38 7.23
C ARG A 264 3.16 -17.90 5.83
N PRO A 265 2.21 -17.92 4.89
CA PRO A 265 2.36 -17.16 3.66
C PRO A 265 2.62 -15.69 3.97
N VAL A 266 3.66 -15.14 3.33
CA VAL A 266 4.07 -13.76 3.50
C VAL A 266 3.94 -12.99 2.19
N ALA A 267 3.44 -11.76 2.29
CA ALA A 267 3.55 -10.74 1.26
C ALA A 267 4.60 -9.70 1.69
N LEU A 268 5.39 -9.24 0.73
CA LEU A 268 6.53 -8.36 0.96
C LEU A 268 6.21 -6.98 0.39
N LEU A 269 6.36 -5.92 1.18
CA LEU A 269 6.41 -4.56 0.64
C LEU A 269 7.88 -4.18 0.46
N ARG A 270 8.26 -3.99 -0.80
CA ARG A 270 9.63 -3.70 -1.21
C ARG A 270 9.77 -2.25 -1.64
N CYS A 271 10.83 -1.60 -1.18
CA CYS A 271 11.25 -0.26 -1.56
C CYS A 271 12.67 -0.31 -2.13
N PRO A 272 12.87 -0.76 -3.39
CA PRO A 272 14.18 -0.90 -3.99
C PRO A 272 14.95 0.41 -4.08
N GLU A 273 14.31 1.58 -4.02
CA GLU A 273 14.96 2.90 -4.07
C GLU A 273 14.80 3.67 -2.75
N GLY A 274 14.32 3.02 -1.69
CA GLY A 274 13.91 3.67 -0.45
C GLY A 274 12.43 4.07 -0.46
N ILE A 275 11.92 4.55 0.68
CA ILE A 275 10.48 4.77 0.90
C ILE A 275 9.89 5.93 0.08
N SER A 276 10.75 6.84 -0.39
CA SER A 276 10.37 7.94 -1.29
C SER A 276 10.25 7.51 -2.76
N GLY A 277 10.72 6.30 -3.09
CA GLY A 277 10.60 5.72 -4.42
C GLY A 277 9.40 4.77 -4.56
N GLU A 278 9.43 3.95 -5.61
CA GLU A 278 8.37 2.98 -5.88
C GLU A 278 8.28 1.90 -4.80
N GLN A 279 7.04 1.61 -4.37
CA GLN A 279 6.74 0.57 -3.39
C GLN A 279 6.05 -0.60 -4.09
N PHE A 280 6.60 -1.80 -3.96
CA PHE A 280 6.07 -3.00 -4.62
C PHE A 280 5.50 -3.94 -3.58
N PHE A 281 4.19 -4.20 -3.64
CA PHE A 281 3.55 -5.21 -2.81
C PHE A 281 3.55 -6.57 -3.53
N GLN A 282 4.44 -7.46 -3.11
CA GLN A 282 4.69 -8.75 -3.75
C GLN A 282 4.13 -9.89 -2.91
N LYS A 283 3.07 -10.56 -3.39
CA LYS A 283 2.47 -11.74 -2.73
C LYS A 283 3.10 -13.07 -3.15
N HIS A 284 3.56 -13.16 -4.40
CA HIS A 284 4.03 -14.41 -5.01
C HIS A 284 5.50 -14.33 -5.43
N ALA A 285 6.17 -15.48 -5.48
CA ALA A 285 7.58 -15.60 -5.86
C ALA A 285 7.76 -15.63 -7.38
N ASP A 286 7.36 -14.56 -8.09
CA ASP A 286 7.58 -14.43 -9.54
C ASP A 286 9.09 -14.34 -9.90
N GLN A 287 9.42 -14.17 -11.19
CA GLN A 287 10.73 -14.35 -11.86
C GLN A 287 12.01 -13.88 -11.12
N LEU A 288 11.91 -13.00 -10.13
CA LEU A 288 13.04 -12.50 -9.35
C LEU A 288 13.23 -13.34 -8.08
N ALA A 289 14.13 -14.31 -8.14
CA ALA A 289 14.47 -15.17 -7.02
C ALA A 289 14.99 -14.33 -5.83
N ILE A 290 14.19 -14.21 -4.77
CA ILE A 290 14.65 -13.60 -3.53
C ILE A 290 15.54 -14.62 -2.81
N PRO A 291 16.79 -14.29 -2.48
CA PRO A 291 17.73 -15.26 -1.91
C PRO A 291 17.18 -15.90 -0.63
N ASN A 292 17.28 -17.23 -0.56
CA ASN A 292 16.97 -18.05 0.62
C ASN A 292 15.51 -18.10 1.08
N ILE A 293 14.59 -17.38 0.43
CA ILE A 293 13.15 -17.48 0.70
C ILE A 293 12.65 -18.87 0.32
N LYS A 294 11.83 -19.45 1.20
CA LYS A 294 11.15 -20.70 0.95
C LYS A 294 9.90 -20.42 0.09
N GLN A 295 9.80 -21.10 -1.05
CA GLN A 295 8.55 -21.15 -1.80
C GLN A 295 7.66 -22.23 -1.17
N LEU A 296 6.39 -21.88 -0.94
CA LEU A 296 5.40 -22.82 -0.43
C LEU A 296 4.91 -23.75 -1.55
N VAL A 297 4.19 -24.80 -1.16
CA VAL A 297 3.65 -25.78 -2.11
C VAL A 297 2.75 -25.06 -3.14
N PRO A 298 2.92 -25.31 -4.45
CA PRO A 298 2.03 -24.77 -5.47
C PRO A 298 0.56 -25.13 -5.24
N GLY A 299 -0.37 -24.26 -5.65
CA GLY A 299 -1.81 -24.51 -5.55
C GLY A 299 -2.47 -24.06 -4.24
N LEU A 300 -1.69 -23.60 -3.25
CA LEU A 300 -2.24 -22.91 -2.06
C LEU A 300 -3.02 -21.63 -2.42
N ASP A 301 -2.69 -21.02 -3.55
CA ASP A 301 -3.44 -19.90 -4.15
C ASP A 301 -3.73 -20.22 -5.64
N PRO A 302 -4.87 -20.85 -5.94
CA PRO A 302 -5.17 -21.32 -7.30
C PRO A 302 -5.09 -20.20 -8.34
N GLY A 303 -4.42 -20.45 -9.46
CA GLY A 303 -4.23 -19.47 -10.54
C GLY A 303 -3.02 -18.54 -10.37
N HIS A 304 -2.25 -18.69 -9.29
CA HIS A 304 -1.08 -17.85 -9.01
C HIS A 304 0.21 -18.66 -8.84
N ALA A 305 1.36 -17.98 -8.94
CA ALA A 305 2.66 -18.55 -8.62
C ALA A 305 2.76 -18.93 -7.13
N PRO A 306 3.74 -19.76 -6.71
CA PRO A 306 3.88 -20.15 -5.32
C PRO A 306 3.99 -18.95 -4.36
N LEU A 307 3.28 -19.07 -3.22
CA LEU A 307 3.41 -18.15 -2.10
C LEU A 307 4.80 -18.27 -1.44
N MET A 308 5.19 -17.25 -0.68
CA MET A 308 6.48 -17.18 0.00
C MET A 308 6.35 -17.45 1.51
N GLU A 309 7.41 -17.95 2.13
CA GLU A 309 7.59 -18.08 3.57
C GLU A 309 8.98 -17.58 3.99
N ILE A 310 9.06 -16.82 5.09
CA ILE A 310 10.33 -16.49 5.77
C ILE A 310 10.47 -17.40 7.00
N ASP A 311 11.33 -18.40 6.91
CA ASP A 311 11.47 -19.45 7.92
C ASP A 311 12.77 -19.38 8.75
N ARG A 312 13.69 -18.48 8.37
CA ARG A 312 15.03 -18.32 8.99
C ARG A 312 15.62 -16.94 8.76
N VAL A 313 16.60 -16.58 9.60
CA VAL A 313 17.31 -15.27 9.57
C VAL A 313 17.85 -14.94 8.16
N ARG A 314 18.45 -15.93 7.48
CA ARG A 314 18.98 -15.75 6.11
C ARG A 314 17.92 -15.35 5.08
N ALA A 315 16.69 -15.86 5.21
CA ALA A 315 15.59 -15.49 4.32
C ALA A 315 15.09 -14.07 4.62
N LEU A 316 15.02 -13.73 5.91
CA LEU A 316 14.61 -12.41 6.38
C LEU A 316 15.59 -11.31 5.90
N VAL A 317 16.89 -11.50 6.14
CA VAL A 317 17.94 -10.58 5.66
C VAL A 317 18.05 -10.62 4.14
N GLY A 318 17.83 -11.77 3.51
CA GLY A 318 17.74 -11.91 2.05
C GLY A 318 16.63 -11.03 1.45
N ALA A 319 15.46 -11.00 2.08
CA ALA A 319 14.36 -10.12 1.68
C ALA A 319 14.73 -8.64 1.87
N ALA A 320 15.33 -8.25 3.00
CA ALA A 320 15.79 -6.88 3.24
C ALA A 320 16.84 -6.43 2.20
N GLN A 321 17.76 -7.32 1.83
CA GLN A 321 18.72 -7.09 0.74
C GLN A 321 18.03 -6.82 -0.61
N MET A 322 16.87 -7.43 -0.85
CA MET A 322 16.03 -7.19 -2.03
C MET A 322 15.10 -5.98 -1.89
N GLY A 323 15.28 -5.17 -0.85
CA GLY A 323 14.55 -3.94 -0.59
C GLY A 323 13.28 -4.11 0.23
N THR A 324 13.00 -5.30 0.78
CA THR A 324 11.82 -5.49 1.63
C THR A 324 11.92 -4.67 2.92
N LEU A 325 10.88 -3.89 3.21
CA LEU A 325 10.71 -3.15 4.47
C LEU A 325 9.50 -3.60 5.28
N GLU A 326 8.48 -4.17 4.64
CA GLU A 326 7.33 -4.70 5.38
C GLU A 326 7.09 -6.17 5.06
N PHE A 327 6.82 -6.95 6.10
CA PHE A 327 6.40 -8.35 6.01
C PHE A 327 4.95 -8.45 6.48
N HIS A 328 4.07 -8.91 5.60
CA HIS A 328 2.63 -9.04 5.87
C HIS A 328 2.24 -10.51 5.84
N THR A 329 1.68 -11.04 6.92
CA THR A 329 1.35 -12.46 7.03
C THR A 329 -0.14 -12.72 6.91
N TRP A 330 -0.48 -13.85 6.28
CA TRP A 330 -1.85 -14.34 6.24
C TRP A 330 -2.36 -14.72 7.63
N GLY A 331 -3.69 -14.74 7.79
CA GLY A 331 -4.39 -15.20 9.00
C GLY A 331 -4.33 -16.72 9.24
N ALA A 332 -3.69 -17.49 8.35
CA ALA A 332 -3.55 -18.93 8.45
C ALA A 332 -2.08 -19.37 8.28
N THR A 333 -1.82 -20.61 8.69
CA THR A 333 -0.56 -21.32 8.45
C THR A 333 -0.67 -22.17 7.19
N SER A 334 0.44 -22.29 6.47
CA SER A 334 0.53 -22.95 5.15
C SER A 334 0.20 -24.43 5.17
N ASP A 335 0.38 -25.12 6.30
CA ASP A 335 0.01 -26.53 6.49
C ASP A 335 -1.51 -26.73 6.60
N LYS A 336 -2.26 -25.69 6.98
CA LYS A 336 -3.73 -25.74 7.08
C LYS A 336 -4.36 -24.42 6.67
N ILE A 337 -4.13 -24.04 5.40
CA ILE A 337 -4.40 -22.70 4.89
C ILE A 337 -5.89 -22.33 4.86
N GLU A 338 -6.79 -23.30 4.81
CA GLU A 338 -8.25 -23.06 4.75
C GLU A 338 -8.91 -22.88 6.12
N THR A 339 -8.17 -23.03 7.22
CA THR A 339 -8.69 -22.79 8.57
C THR A 339 -7.80 -21.78 9.29
N PRO A 340 -8.15 -20.49 9.31
CA PRO A 340 -7.39 -19.45 9.98
C PRO A 340 -7.12 -19.78 11.45
N ASP A 341 -6.00 -19.30 11.96
CA ASP A 341 -5.58 -19.49 13.35
C ASP A 341 -5.53 -18.19 14.15
N ARG A 342 -6.07 -17.10 13.57
CA ARG A 342 -6.24 -15.82 14.25
C ARG A 342 -7.30 -14.94 13.57
N ILE A 343 -7.89 -14.05 14.36
CA ILE A 343 -8.62 -12.86 13.90
C ILE A 343 -7.71 -11.65 14.06
N VAL A 344 -7.83 -10.71 13.13
CA VAL A 344 -7.26 -9.37 13.20
C VAL A 344 -8.41 -8.36 13.19
N LEU A 345 -8.46 -7.49 14.20
CA LEU A 345 -9.24 -6.25 14.17
C LEU A 345 -8.24 -5.10 14.05
N ASP A 346 -8.27 -4.38 12.93
CA ASP A 346 -7.41 -3.23 12.70
C ASP A 346 -8.20 -1.94 12.95
N LEU A 347 -7.82 -1.20 13.99
CA LEU A 347 -8.49 0.03 14.39
C LEU A 347 -7.91 1.21 13.62
N ASP A 348 -8.64 1.62 12.59
CA ASP A 348 -8.26 2.69 11.66
C ASP A 348 -8.97 4.01 12.00
N PRO A 349 -8.27 4.99 12.61
CA PRO A 349 -8.89 6.26 13.00
C PRO A 349 -9.09 7.20 11.80
N ASP A 350 -10.03 8.13 11.94
CA ASP A 350 -9.94 9.42 11.25
C ASP A 350 -8.57 10.06 11.55
N PRO A 351 -7.80 10.50 10.54
CA PRO A 351 -6.57 11.26 10.75
C PRO A 351 -6.65 12.48 11.68
N ALA A 352 -7.83 13.09 11.81
CA ALA A 352 -8.06 14.26 12.66
C ALA A 352 -8.38 13.91 14.12
N LEU A 353 -8.63 12.63 14.45
CA LEU A 353 -8.90 12.23 15.84
C LEU A 353 -7.64 12.34 16.70
N PRO A 354 -7.78 12.83 17.95
CA PRO A 354 -6.67 12.83 18.88
C PRO A 354 -6.27 11.39 19.24
N TRP A 355 -4.97 11.15 19.47
CA TRP A 355 -4.44 9.82 19.82
C TRP A 355 -5.16 9.17 21.01
N ARG A 356 -5.59 9.98 21.99
CA ARG A 356 -6.37 9.50 23.15
C ARG A 356 -7.63 8.73 22.72
N SER A 357 -8.31 9.14 21.66
CA SER A 357 -9.48 8.42 21.13
C SER A 357 -9.13 7.02 20.65
N MET A 358 -7.91 6.80 20.12
CA MET A 358 -7.44 5.46 19.75
C MET A 358 -7.24 4.57 20.98
N LEU A 359 -6.68 5.12 22.07
CA LEU A 359 -6.49 4.37 23.31
C LEU A 359 -7.83 3.95 23.93
N GLU A 360 -8.75 4.90 24.05
CA GLU A 360 -10.11 4.67 24.56
C GLU A 360 -10.85 3.63 23.71
N ALA A 361 -10.78 3.75 22.38
CA ALA A 361 -11.40 2.80 21.47
C ALA A 361 -10.77 1.39 21.54
N THR A 362 -9.46 1.31 21.72
CA THR A 362 -8.77 0.02 21.92
C THR A 362 -9.25 -0.63 23.21
N GLN A 363 -9.36 0.12 24.31
CA GLN A 363 -9.88 -0.39 25.59
C GLN A 363 -11.33 -0.87 25.47
N MET A 364 -12.21 -0.09 24.84
CA MET A 364 -13.61 -0.50 24.61
C MET A 364 -13.71 -1.79 23.78
N THR A 365 -12.88 -1.93 22.75
CA THR A 365 -12.83 -3.15 21.93
C THR A 365 -12.36 -4.34 22.76
N LEU A 366 -11.37 -4.16 23.64
CA LEU A 366 -10.89 -5.21 24.54
C LEU A 366 -11.96 -5.63 25.54
N SER A 367 -12.73 -4.70 26.11
CA SER A 367 -13.83 -5.03 27.03
C SER A 367 -14.86 -5.94 26.37
N VAL A 368 -15.24 -5.67 25.11
CA VAL A 368 -16.15 -6.54 24.36
C VAL A 368 -15.53 -7.92 24.12
N LEU A 369 -14.25 -8.01 23.80
CA LEU A 369 -13.57 -9.30 23.65
C LEU A 369 -13.49 -10.07 24.97
N ASP A 370 -13.32 -9.38 26.10
CA ASP A 370 -13.30 -9.99 27.43
C ASP A 370 -14.68 -10.55 27.82
N GLU A 371 -15.77 -9.85 27.49
CA GLU A 371 -17.15 -10.34 27.67
C GLU A 371 -17.48 -11.57 26.80
N LEU A 372 -16.86 -11.67 25.62
CA LEU A 372 -16.92 -12.86 24.77
C LEU A 372 -16.01 -13.99 25.28
N GLY A 373 -15.16 -13.73 26.28
CA GLY A 373 -14.19 -14.70 26.79
C GLY A 373 -13.02 -14.95 25.82
N LEU A 374 -12.68 -13.97 24.99
CA LEU A 374 -11.60 -14.04 24.01
C LEU A 374 -10.37 -13.26 24.48
N GLN A 375 -9.30 -13.99 24.80
CA GLN A 375 -7.98 -13.40 25.02
C GLN A 375 -7.49 -12.72 23.74
N ALA A 376 -7.11 -11.46 23.87
CA ALA A 376 -6.68 -10.61 22.76
C ALA A 376 -5.29 -9.99 23.03
N PHE A 377 -4.50 -9.88 21.96
CA PHE A 377 -3.11 -9.45 21.96
C PHE A 377 -2.96 -8.19 21.12
N LEU A 378 -2.23 -7.21 21.63
CA LEU A 378 -2.16 -5.87 21.05
C LEU A 378 -0.83 -5.64 20.36
N LYS A 379 -0.85 -4.91 19.24
CA LYS A 379 0.36 -4.28 18.71
C LYS A 379 0.06 -2.94 18.10
N THR A 380 1.00 -2.00 18.20
CA THR A 380 0.94 -0.79 17.39
C THR A 380 1.01 -1.16 15.91
N SER A 381 0.33 -0.42 15.05
CA SER A 381 0.42 -0.67 13.61
C SER A 381 1.74 -0.20 13.00
N GLY A 382 2.46 0.73 13.63
CA GLY A 382 3.49 1.52 12.96
C GLY A 382 2.91 2.54 11.97
N GLY A 383 1.58 2.73 11.96
CA GLY A 383 0.85 3.71 11.17
C GLY A 383 0.07 4.65 12.09
N LYS A 384 -1.24 4.72 11.96
CA LYS A 384 -2.08 5.59 12.82
C LYS A 384 -2.90 4.82 13.84
N GLY A 385 -3.04 3.51 13.65
CA GLY A 385 -3.96 2.65 14.39
C GLY A 385 -3.29 1.60 15.27
N MET A 386 -4.15 0.77 15.85
CA MET A 386 -3.79 -0.39 16.68
C MET A 386 -4.30 -1.67 16.02
N HIS A 387 -3.51 -2.74 16.07
CA HIS A 387 -4.01 -4.07 15.71
C HIS A 387 -4.32 -4.87 16.98
N ILE A 388 -5.49 -5.50 16.99
CA ILE A 388 -5.93 -6.43 18.03
C ILE A 388 -6.00 -7.81 17.40
N ILE A 389 -5.26 -8.76 17.96
CA ILE A 389 -5.12 -10.13 17.46
C ILE A 389 -5.75 -11.12 18.43
N VAL A 390 -6.65 -11.96 17.95
CA VAL A 390 -7.27 -13.02 18.75
C VAL A 390 -6.85 -14.38 18.19
N PRO A 391 -6.01 -15.17 18.87
CA PRO A 391 -5.57 -16.48 18.38
C PRO A 391 -6.71 -17.51 18.45
N LEU A 392 -6.91 -18.23 17.36
CA LEU A 392 -7.98 -19.22 17.19
C LEU A 392 -7.44 -20.63 16.95
N ALA A 393 -8.13 -21.62 17.49
CA ALA A 393 -7.97 -23.00 17.07
C ALA A 393 -8.41 -23.15 15.61
N ARG A 394 -7.66 -23.94 14.84
CA ARG A 394 -7.84 -24.13 13.39
C ARG A 394 -9.03 -25.05 13.06
N HIS A 395 -10.25 -24.56 13.30
CA HIS A 395 -11.49 -25.32 13.12
C HIS A 395 -12.51 -24.63 12.20
N ALA A 396 -12.58 -23.30 12.22
CA ALA A 396 -13.45 -22.51 11.37
C ALA A 396 -12.74 -22.16 10.06
N ASP A 397 -13.52 -22.02 8.99
CA ASP A 397 -13.03 -21.57 7.68
C ASP A 397 -12.91 -20.04 7.60
N TRP A 398 -12.42 -19.54 6.46
CA TRP A 398 -12.25 -18.11 6.23
C TRP A 398 -13.54 -17.30 6.34
N ASP A 399 -14.65 -17.82 5.80
CA ASP A 399 -15.92 -17.11 5.78
C ASP A 399 -16.51 -16.99 7.18
N THR A 400 -16.46 -18.06 7.97
CA THR A 400 -16.88 -18.07 9.38
C THR A 400 -16.04 -17.10 10.21
N VAL A 401 -14.70 -17.15 10.08
CA VAL A 401 -13.79 -16.26 10.83
C VAL A 401 -14.01 -14.79 10.45
N LYS A 402 -14.17 -14.50 9.15
CA LYS A 402 -14.47 -13.14 8.66
C LYS A 402 -15.84 -12.66 9.13
N ALA A 403 -16.87 -13.50 9.05
CA ALA A 403 -18.21 -13.18 9.51
C ALA A 403 -18.23 -12.88 11.01
N PHE A 404 -17.49 -13.65 11.81
CA PHE A 404 -17.39 -13.44 13.25
C PHE A 404 -16.66 -12.12 13.57
N ALA A 405 -15.55 -11.84 12.89
CA ALA A 405 -14.85 -10.56 13.03
C ALA A 405 -15.75 -9.36 12.63
N LYS A 406 -16.55 -9.52 11.57
CA LYS A 406 -17.55 -8.54 11.14
C LYS A 406 -18.64 -8.36 12.21
N ALA A 407 -19.14 -9.43 12.80
CA ALA A 407 -20.15 -9.37 13.86
C ALA A 407 -19.64 -8.61 15.09
N ILE A 408 -18.39 -8.83 15.50
CA ILE A 408 -17.73 -8.05 16.56
C ILE A 408 -17.69 -6.55 16.18
N ALA A 409 -17.18 -6.23 14.99
CA ALA A 409 -17.10 -4.85 14.51
C ALA A 409 -18.47 -4.14 14.47
N GLN A 410 -19.49 -4.85 13.98
CA GLN A 410 -20.86 -4.34 13.90
C GLN A 410 -21.50 -4.18 15.28
N PHE A 411 -21.28 -5.13 16.19
CA PHE A 411 -21.76 -5.04 17.57
C PHE A 411 -21.20 -3.80 18.26
N ILE A 412 -19.87 -3.61 18.25
CA ILE A 412 -19.22 -2.44 18.85
C ILE A 412 -19.74 -1.14 18.23
N SER A 413 -19.87 -1.10 16.89
CA SER A 413 -20.36 0.07 16.17
C SER A 413 -21.83 0.40 16.45
N ARG A 414 -22.66 -0.60 16.78
CA ARG A 414 -24.06 -0.37 17.20
C ARG A 414 -24.16 0.15 18.63
N GLN A 415 -23.29 -0.32 19.53
CA GLN A 415 -23.28 0.13 20.92
C GLN A 415 -22.71 1.54 21.06
N LEU A 416 -21.71 1.90 20.24
CA LEU A 416 -20.98 3.16 20.32
C LEU A 416 -20.85 3.82 18.93
N PRO A 417 -21.98 4.15 18.26
CA PRO A 417 -22.00 4.64 16.88
C PRO A 417 -21.32 6.01 16.71
N GLU A 418 -21.15 6.78 17.77
CA GLU A 418 -20.42 8.05 17.80
C GLU A 418 -18.90 7.88 17.88
N ARG A 419 -18.41 6.68 18.23
CA ARG A 419 -16.98 6.35 18.33
C ARG A 419 -16.50 5.44 17.22
N PHE A 420 -17.35 4.51 16.77
CA PHE A 420 -16.96 3.44 15.86
C PHE A 420 -17.80 3.38 14.60
N THR A 421 -17.22 2.75 13.58
CA THR A 421 -17.91 2.32 12.37
C THR A 421 -17.39 0.96 11.93
N ALA A 422 -18.29 0.13 11.39
CA ALA A 422 -17.94 -1.12 10.72
C ALA A 422 -18.02 -0.98 9.18
N THR A 423 -18.32 0.23 8.70
CA THR A 423 -18.45 0.52 7.27
C THR A 423 -17.14 1.09 6.74
N MET A 424 -16.59 0.43 5.72
CA MET A 424 -15.33 0.83 5.09
C MET A 424 -15.44 2.22 4.43
N GLY A 425 -14.33 2.95 4.41
CA GLY A 425 -14.18 4.19 3.65
C GLY A 425 -14.00 5.43 4.55
N PRO A 426 -13.14 6.40 4.18
CA PRO A 426 -12.87 7.57 5.01
C PRO A 426 -14.12 8.36 5.42
N LYS A 427 -15.10 8.51 4.53
CA LYS A 427 -16.35 9.24 4.79
C LYS A 427 -17.19 8.61 5.91
N ASN A 428 -17.15 7.28 6.03
CA ASN A 428 -17.92 6.55 7.03
C ASN A 428 -17.29 6.60 8.43
N ARG A 429 -16.06 7.12 8.54
CA ARG A 429 -15.32 7.23 9.80
C ARG A 429 -14.94 8.67 10.17
N VAL A 430 -15.58 9.70 9.59
CA VAL A 430 -15.29 11.09 9.98
C VAL A 430 -15.57 11.27 11.47
N GLY A 431 -14.55 11.64 12.24
CA GLY A 431 -14.59 11.74 13.70
C GLY A 431 -14.75 10.39 14.44
N LYS A 432 -14.54 9.25 13.77
CA LYS A 432 -14.73 7.90 14.31
C LYS A 432 -13.54 6.99 14.01
N ILE A 433 -13.56 5.80 14.58
CA ILE A 433 -12.60 4.72 14.30
C ILE A 433 -13.30 3.61 13.53
N PHE A 434 -12.75 3.26 12.37
CA PHE A 434 -13.18 2.10 11.61
C PHE A 434 -12.55 0.84 12.21
N ILE A 435 -13.39 -0.15 12.52
CA ILE A 435 -12.93 -1.48 12.92
C ILE A 435 -12.80 -2.32 11.66
N ASP A 436 -11.61 -2.33 11.05
CA ASP A 436 -11.33 -3.08 9.83
C ASP A 436 -11.22 -4.58 10.15
N TYR A 437 -12.27 -5.31 9.78
CA TYR A 437 -12.34 -6.76 9.83
C TYR A 437 -11.98 -7.43 8.49
N LEU A 438 -11.72 -6.66 7.42
CA LEU A 438 -11.53 -7.20 6.06
C LEU A 438 -10.18 -7.92 5.90
N ARG A 439 -9.24 -7.66 6.81
CA ARG A 439 -7.97 -8.39 6.94
C ARG A 439 -8.15 -9.90 7.12
N ASN A 440 -9.33 -10.34 7.55
CA ASN A 440 -9.69 -11.74 7.78
C ASN A 440 -10.24 -12.44 6.52
N THR A 441 -10.16 -11.82 5.34
CA THR A 441 -10.48 -12.49 4.07
C THR A 441 -9.35 -13.43 3.66
N ARG A 442 -9.66 -14.56 3.01
CA ARG A 442 -8.64 -15.43 2.38
C ARG A 442 -7.73 -14.61 1.45
N GLY A 443 -6.42 -14.77 1.57
CA GLY A 443 -5.45 -13.95 0.83
C GLY A 443 -5.23 -12.53 1.36
N GLY A 444 -5.99 -12.13 2.38
CA GLY A 444 -5.75 -10.95 3.20
C GLY A 444 -4.53 -11.12 4.10
N SER A 445 -3.83 -10.03 4.35
CA SER A 445 -2.62 -10.02 5.16
C SER A 445 -2.55 -8.80 6.06
N THR A 446 -1.85 -8.96 7.18
CA THR A 446 -1.59 -7.89 8.14
C THR A 446 -0.09 -7.79 8.38
N VAL A 447 0.43 -6.58 8.56
CA VAL A 447 1.83 -6.37 8.90
C VAL A 447 2.19 -7.21 10.13
N SER A 448 3.27 -7.98 10.02
CA SER A 448 3.75 -8.85 11.09
C SER A 448 4.15 -8.03 12.31
N ALA A 449 3.99 -8.61 13.49
CA ALA A 449 4.68 -8.10 14.68
C ALA A 449 6.18 -7.96 14.39
N TYR A 450 6.77 -6.89 14.89
CA TYR A 450 8.15 -6.44 14.73
C TYR A 450 8.58 -6.06 13.30
N SER A 451 7.70 -6.12 12.30
CA SER A 451 8.03 -5.60 10.98
C SER A 451 8.11 -4.07 10.98
N ALA A 452 9.11 -3.52 10.30
CA ALA A 452 9.17 -2.10 9.96
C ALA A 452 8.02 -1.73 9.00
N ARG A 453 7.82 -0.42 8.87
CA ARG A 453 6.85 0.22 7.97
C ARG A 453 7.59 1.13 6.98
N ALA A 454 7.17 1.12 5.73
CA ALA A 454 7.67 1.99 4.68
C ALA A 454 7.07 3.41 4.80
N ARG A 455 7.35 4.06 5.94
CA ARG A 455 6.89 5.40 6.30
C ARG A 455 8.07 6.22 6.83
N PRO A 456 8.02 7.57 6.78
CA PRO A 456 9.10 8.38 7.31
C PRO A 456 9.40 8.04 8.78
N GLY A 457 10.69 7.93 9.11
CA GLY A 457 11.17 7.45 10.40
C GLY A 457 11.23 5.93 10.55
N LEU A 458 10.76 5.15 9.56
CA LEU A 458 10.69 3.67 9.58
C LEU A 458 10.11 3.10 10.90
N PRO A 459 8.86 3.45 11.26
CA PRO A 459 8.24 2.93 12.47
C PRO A 459 8.06 1.41 12.40
N VAL A 460 7.96 0.77 13.56
CA VAL A 460 7.84 -0.69 13.71
C VAL A 460 6.46 -1.03 14.27
N SER A 461 5.85 -2.13 13.82
CA SER A 461 4.63 -2.68 14.43
C SER A 461 5.01 -3.46 15.68
N VAL A 462 4.82 -2.90 16.88
CA VAL A 462 5.39 -3.45 18.12
C VAL A 462 4.30 -4.09 18.98
N PRO A 463 4.43 -5.37 19.35
CA PRO A 463 3.64 -6.01 20.40
C PRO A 463 3.71 -5.26 21.73
N ILE A 464 2.54 -5.10 22.34
CA ILE A 464 2.39 -4.49 23.65
C ILE A 464 1.48 -5.33 24.55
N SER A 465 1.65 -5.18 25.84
CA SER A 465 0.77 -5.69 26.87
C SER A 465 -0.45 -4.79 27.00
N ARG A 466 -1.51 -5.29 27.64
CA ARG A 466 -2.69 -4.46 27.90
C ARG A 466 -2.40 -3.35 28.92
N ASP A 467 -1.52 -3.60 29.88
CA ASP A 467 -1.21 -2.66 30.97
C ASP A 467 -0.50 -1.39 30.49
N GLU A 468 0.29 -1.48 29.43
CA GLU A 468 1.01 -0.33 28.87
C GLU A 468 0.22 0.44 27.81
N LEU A 469 -1.01 0.02 27.48
CA LEU A 469 -1.83 0.65 26.46
C LEU A 469 -2.07 2.15 26.76
N SER A 470 -2.32 2.48 28.02
CA SER A 470 -2.56 3.85 28.47
C SER A 470 -1.32 4.75 28.40
N GLU A 471 -0.12 4.16 28.34
CA GLU A 471 1.16 4.87 28.33
C GLU A 471 1.64 5.21 26.91
N LEU A 472 1.02 4.63 25.89
CA LEU A 472 1.40 4.87 24.50
C LEU A 472 1.14 6.32 24.09
N LYS A 473 2.10 6.90 23.37
CA LYS A 473 2.02 8.27 22.84
C LYS A 473 1.64 8.33 21.37
N SER A 474 1.87 7.24 20.64
CA SER A 474 1.62 7.12 19.20
C SER A 474 1.74 5.67 18.73
N ALA A 475 1.03 5.31 17.66
CA ALA A 475 1.21 4.05 16.96
C ALA A 475 2.58 3.91 16.26
N GLN A 476 3.41 4.97 16.23
CA GLN A 476 4.71 5.05 15.53
C GLN A 476 5.89 5.33 16.49
N GLN A 477 5.69 5.21 17.81
CA GLN A 477 6.70 5.64 18.79
C GLN A 477 8.01 4.84 18.77
N TRP A 478 8.01 3.65 18.17
CA TRP A 478 9.19 2.81 18.00
C TRP A 478 9.54 2.69 16.52
N THR A 479 10.83 2.80 16.22
CA THR A 479 11.37 2.80 14.87
C THR A 479 12.47 1.77 14.72
N VAL A 480 12.93 1.53 13.49
CA VAL A 480 14.11 0.71 13.20
C VAL A 480 15.32 1.13 14.06
N GLY A 481 15.48 2.43 14.35
CA GLY A 481 16.59 2.95 15.15
C GLY A 481 16.37 2.93 16.67
N THR A 482 15.17 2.63 17.17
CA THR A 482 14.85 2.71 18.62
C THR A 482 14.27 1.42 19.20
N ILE A 483 13.96 0.42 18.37
CA ILE A 483 13.31 -0.81 18.83
C ILE A 483 14.16 -1.59 19.85
N GLU A 484 15.49 -1.57 19.72
CA GLU A 484 16.38 -2.35 20.59
C GLU A 484 16.25 -1.89 22.05
N GLN A 485 16.20 -0.58 22.28
CA GLN A 485 15.97 -0.02 23.61
C GLN A 485 14.65 -0.50 24.23
N ARG A 486 13.63 -0.68 23.40
CA ARG A 486 12.35 -1.24 23.83
C ARG A 486 12.51 -2.72 24.19
N LEU A 487 13.13 -3.52 23.33
CA LEU A 487 13.30 -4.95 23.54
C LEU A 487 14.17 -5.25 24.77
N ASP A 488 15.27 -4.53 24.95
CA ASP A 488 16.16 -4.66 26.12
C ASP A 488 15.46 -4.26 27.43
N GLY A 489 14.50 -3.35 27.35
CA GLY A 489 13.69 -2.91 28.49
C GLY A 489 12.54 -3.87 28.86
N LEU A 490 12.23 -4.88 28.05
CA LEU A 490 11.15 -5.82 28.33
C LEU A 490 11.56 -6.82 29.41
N LYS A 491 10.77 -6.88 30.49
CA LYS A 491 10.91 -7.93 31.51
C LYS A 491 10.39 -9.28 31.04
N ASN A 492 9.35 -9.27 30.20
CA ASN A 492 8.68 -10.44 29.64
C ASN A 492 8.19 -10.11 28.22
N ASP A 493 7.95 -11.14 27.41
CA ASP A 493 7.27 -11.00 26.12
C ASP A 493 5.82 -10.47 26.35
N PRO A 494 5.44 -9.29 25.80
CA PRO A 494 4.09 -8.77 25.92
C PRO A 494 3.01 -9.69 25.35
N TRP A 495 3.40 -10.64 24.48
CA TRP A 495 2.52 -11.66 23.90
C TRP A 495 2.72 -13.04 24.54
N ALA A 496 3.25 -13.12 25.76
CA ALA A 496 3.21 -14.33 26.55
C ALA A 496 1.78 -14.92 26.59
N GLY A 497 1.64 -16.20 26.24
CA GLY A 497 0.34 -16.86 26.10
C GLY A 497 -0.29 -16.80 24.70
N TYR A 498 0.29 -16.11 23.71
CA TYR A 498 -0.22 -16.05 22.33
C TYR A 498 -0.36 -17.43 21.66
N LYS A 499 0.35 -18.44 22.15
CA LYS A 499 0.25 -19.84 21.69
C LYS A 499 -1.05 -20.52 22.13
N ASN A 500 -1.78 -19.97 23.10
CA ASN A 500 -3.08 -20.48 23.50
C ASN A 500 -4.07 -20.29 22.34
N ARG A 501 -4.92 -21.28 22.12
CA ARG A 501 -5.84 -21.33 20.98
C ARG A 501 -7.26 -21.39 21.50
N GLN A 502 -8.11 -20.53 20.97
CA GLN A 502 -9.49 -20.34 21.43
C GLN A 502 -10.46 -20.71 20.33
N ARG A 503 -11.70 -21.10 20.66
CA ARG A 503 -12.70 -21.46 19.65
C ARG A 503 -13.79 -20.39 19.59
N ILE A 504 -14.28 -20.14 18.38
CA ILE A 504 -15.53 -19.42 18.19
C ILE A 504 -16.63 -20.37 18.67
N SER A 505 -17.51 -19.90 19.54
CA SER A 505 -18.59 -20.70 20.11
C SER A 505 -19.94 -20.10 19.75
N HIS A 506 -20.96 -20.94 19.69
CA HIS A 506 -22.34 -20.49 19.44
C HIS A 506 -22.80 -19.42 20.45
N LYS A 507 -22.40 -19.54 21.73
CA LYS A 507 -22.67 -18.53 22.77
C LYS A 507 -22.16 -17.13 22.38
N MET A 508 -20.99 -17.04 21.74
CA MET A 508 -20.42 -15.76 21.32
C MET A 508 -21.25 -15.11 20.20
N TRP A 509 -21.77 -15.91 19.25
CA TRP A 509 -22.66 -15.40 18.21
C TRP A 509 -23.96 -14.84 18.80
N VAL A 510 -24.56 -15.56 19.74
CA VAL A 510 -25.75 -15.12 20.49
C VAL A 510 -25.47 -13.81 21.23
N GLN A 511 -24.31 -13.69 21.91
CA GLN A 511 -23.90 -12.46 22.59
C GLN A 511 -23.74 -11.26 21.63
N LEU A 512 -23.33 -11.51 20.38
CA LEU A 512 -23.21 -10.48 19.34
C LEU A 512 -24.54 -10.13 18.66
N GLY A 513 -25.64 -10.80 19.03
CA GLY A 513 -26.97 -10.61 18.47
C GLY A 513 -27.06 -11.07 17.01
N VAL A 514 -26.36 -12.16 16.67
CA VAL A 514 -26.45 -12.84 15.38
C VAL A 514 -27.06 -14.21 15.65
N GLU A 515 -28.29 -14.43 15.18
CA GLU A 515 -28.89 -15.77 15.13
C GLU A 515 -28.28 -16.47 13.90
N GLU A 516 -27.68 -17.66 14.10
CA GLU A 516 -27.30 -18.54 12.99
C GLU A 516 -28.59 -19.07 12.34
N GLU A 517 -28.74 -18.93 11.03
CA GLU A 517 -29.78 -19.64 10.25
C GLU A 517 -29.55 -21.17 10.26
#